data_AF-Q9RVI6-F1
#
_entry.id   AF-Q9RVI6-F1
#
_cell.length_a   1.000
_cell.length_b   1.000
_cell.length_c   1.000
_cell.angle_alpha   90.00
_cell.angle_beta   90.00
_cell.angle_gamma   90.00
#
_symmetry.space_group_name_H-M   'P 1'
#
loop_
_entity.id
_entity.type
_entity.pdbx_description
1 polymer ?
#
loop_
_entity_poly.entity_id
_entity_poly.type
_entity_poly.pdbx_seq_one_letter_code
_entity_poly.pdbx_strand_id
1 'polypeptide(L)'
;MAGSARMSRVLSGYIHRATLGLRGGERREVAAELRTHLLDRVRQLEAEGFEREEAEHLAVKAMGNVKVTNSELLGHFFTTPLGWGVLAALVLGGGGFLLWRTVPLPLLGQLR
;
A
#
# COMPACT_ATOMS: atom_id res chain seq x y z
N MET A 1 -36.53 -9.23 10.32
CA MET A 1 -36.75 -8.13 9.36
C MET A 1 -35.40 -7.59 8.94
N ALA A 2 -34.84 -8.07 7.82
CA ALA A 2 -33.53 -7.67 7.35
C ALA A 2 -33.65 -6.34 6.60
N GLY A 3 -33.48 -5.22 7.30
CA GLY A 3 -33.24 -3.95 6.65
C GLY A 3 -31.97 -4.10 5.82
N SER A 4 -32.09 -4.21 4.50
CA SER A 4 -30.97 -4.04 3.59
C SER A 4 -30.34 -2.69 3.95
N ALA A 5 -29.22 -2.71 4.67
CA ALA A 5 -28.55 -1.51 5.14
C ALA A 5 -28.27 -0.65 3.91
N ARG A 6 -29.12 0.37 3.71
CA ARG A 6 -28.92 1.35 2.65
C ARG A 6 -27.59 1.99 2.98
N MET A 7 -26.59 1.66 2.17
CA MET A 7 -25.24 2.15 2.35
C MET A 7 -25.29 3.67 2.45
N SER A 8 -24.68 4.23 3.48
CA SER A 8 -24.75 5.66 3.71
C SER A 8 -24.09 6.43 2.57
N ARG A 9 -24.40 7.72 2.48
CA ARG A 9 -23.81 8.60 1.47
C ARG A 9 -22.28 8.69 1.64
N VAL A 10 -21.80 8.61 2.88
CA VAL A 10 -20.36 8.66 3.22
C VAL A 10 -19.64 7.46 2.61
N LEU A 11 -20.11 6.24 2.89
CA LEU A 11 -19.55 5.00 2.36
C LEU A 11 -19.64 4.94 0.82
N SER A 12 -20.81 5.29 0.28
CA SER A 12 -21.04 5.29 -1.18
C SER A 12 -20.13 6.30 -1.90
N GLY A 13 -19.93 7.48 -1.30
CA GLY A 13 -19.03 8.49 -1.83
C GLY A 13 -17.56 8.04 -1.80
N TYR A 14 -17.15 7.33 -0.75
CA TYR A 14 -15.80 6.76 -0.68
C TYR A 14 -15.59 5.67 -1.74
N ILE A 15 -16.48 4.69 -1.85
CA ILE A 15 -16.39 3.61 -2.84
C ILE A 15 -16.39 4.18 -4.26
N HIS A 16 -17.20 5.20 -4.52
CA HIS A 16 -17.19 5.88 -5.82
C HIS A 16 -15.81 6.47 -6.12
N ARG A 17 -15.22 7.22 -5.19
CA ARG A 17 -13.87 7.79 -5.36
C ARG A 17 -12.78 6.73 -5.48
N ALA A 18 -12.86 5.67 -4.68
CA ALA A 18 -11.89 4.59 -4.65
C ALA A 18 -11.88 3.75 -5.92
N THR A 19 -13.00 3.73 -6.64
CA THR A 19 -13.16 2.98 -7.90
C THR A 19 -13.09 3.87 -9.14
N LEU A 20 -12.73 5.15 -9.01
CA LEU A 20 -12.46 6.02 -10.14
C LEU A 20 -11.24 5.50 -10.92
N GLY A 21 -11.37 5.39 -12.24
CA GLY A 21 -10.32 4.91 -13.13
C GLY A 21 -10.34 3.41 -13.46
N LEU A 22 -11.19 2.62 -12.79
CA LEU A 22 -11.36 1.19 -13.08
C LEU A 22 -12.35 0.94 -14.22
N ARG A 23 -12.12 -0.13 -15.00
CA ARG A 23 -13.04 -0.55 -16.06
C ARG A 23 -14.28 -1.23 -15.46
N GLY A 24 -15.41 -1.19 -16.17
CA GLY A 24 -16.73 -1.51 -15.60
C GLY A 24 -16.87 -2.84 -14.86
N GLY A 25 -16.19 -3.92 -15.31
CA GLY A 25 -16.16 -5.21 -14.63
C GLY A 25 -15.39 -5.15 -13.30
N GLU A 26 -14.12 -4.77 -13.37
CA GLU A 26 -13.23 -4.57 -12.21
C GLU A 26 -13.81 -3.58 -11.19
N ARG A 27 -14.43 -2.51 -11.68
CA ARG A 27 -15.09 -1.50 -10.85
C ARG A 27 -16.18 -2.11 -9.96
N ARG A 28 -16.98 -3.04 -10.49
CA ARG A 28 -18.07 -3.69 -9.73
C ARG A 28 -17.53 -4.64 -8.68
N GLU A 29 -16.51 -5.41 -9.04
CA GLU A 29 -15.86 -6.36 -8.15
C GLU A 29 -15.17 -5.65 -6.98
N VAL A 30 -14.33 -4.66 -7.27
CA VAL A 30 -13.67 -3.84 -6.25
C VAL A 30 -14.69 -3.06 -5.41
N ALA A 31 -15.77 -2.54 -6.01
CA ALA A 31 -16.83 -1.88 -5.25
C ALA A 31 -17.56 -2.84 -4.29
N ALA A 32 -17.75 -4.11 -4.69
CA ALA A 32 -18.40 -5.11 -3.86
C ALA A 32 -17.50 -5.52 -2.68
N GLU A 33 -16.21 -5.73 -2.93
CA GLU A 33 -15.23 -6.05 -1.89
C GLU A 33 -15.10 -4.90 -0.88
N LEU A 34 -14.91 -3.66 -1.36
CA LEU A 34 -14.85 -2.47 -0.51
C LEU A 34 -16.12 -2.29 0.32
N ARG A 35 -17.29 -2.57 -0.28
CA ARG A 35 -18.57 -2.49 0.43
C ARG A 35 -18.62 -3.48 1.59
N THR A 36 -18.24 -4.74 1.36
CA THR A 36 -18.23 -5.77 2.40
C THR A 36 -17.29 -5.37 3.52
N HIS A 37 -16.05 -5.02 3.18
CA HIS A 37 -15.02 -4.66 4.16
C HIS A 37 -15.42 -3.45 5.03
N LEU A 38 -15.96 -2.39 4.39
CA LEU A 38 -16.40 -1.20 5.11
C LEU A 38 -17.58 -1.49 6.04
N LEU A 39 -18.55 -2.30 5.61
CA LEU A 39 -19.69 -2.66 6.45
C LEU A 39 -19.26 -3.52 7.65
N ASP A 40 -18.33 -4.44 7.46
CA ASP A 40 -17.81 -5.25 8.56
C ASP A 40 -17.04 -4.38 9.56
N ARG A 41 -16.26 -3.40 9.09
CA ARG A 41 -15.58 -2.46 10.00
C ARG A 41 -16.57 -1.56 10.75
N VAL A 42 -17.63 -1.09 10.09
CA VAL A 42 -18.69 -0.31 10.76
C VAL A 42 -19.36 -1.13 11.85
N ARG A 43 -19.74 -2.38 11.57
CA ARG A 43 -20.33 -3.28 12.60
C ARG A 43 -19.39 -3.51 13.78
N GLN A 44 -18.09 -3.65 13.50
CA GLN A 44 -17.10 -3.80 14.55
C GLN A 44 -17.03 -2.55 15.44
N LEU A 45 -17.04 -1.35 14.84
CA LEU A 45 -17.04 -0.08 15.57
C LEU A 45 -18.36 0.14 16.34
N GLU A 46 -19.50 -0.23 15.77
CA GLU A 46 -20.78 -0.24 16.50
C GLU A 46 -20.72 -1.18 17.72
N ALA A 47 -20.09 -2.35 17.58
CA ALA A 47 -19.89 -3.28 18.69
C ALA A 47 -18.86 -2.78 19.73
N GLU A 48 -17.92 -1.93 19.32
CA GLU A 48 -16.99 -1.21 20.21
C GLU A 48 -17.70 -0.04 20.94
N GLY A 49 -18.97 0.24 20.62
CA GLY A 49 -19.81 1.25 21.28
C GLY A 49 -19.87 2.60 20.58
N PHE A 50 -19.35 2.72 19.36
CA PHE A 50 -19.45 3.94 18.57
C PHE A 50 -20.85 4.08 17.96
N GLU A 51 -21.35 5.31 17.90
CA GLU A 51 -22.56 5.63 17.16
C GLU A 51 -22.38 5.35 15.67
N ARG A 52 -23.46 4.93 15.00
CA ARG A 52 -23.38 4.46 13.61
C ARG A 52 -22.75 5.48 12.65
N GLU A 53 -23.11 6.76 12.79
CA GLU A 53 -22.54 7.82 11.95
C GLU A 53 -21.04 7.98 12.19
N GLU A 54 -20.62 7.96 13.45
CA GLU A 54 -19.20 8.04 13.83
C GLU A 54 -18.42 6.80 13.35
N ALA A 55 -19.00 5.61 13.51
CA ALA A 55 -18.44 4.35 13.03
C ALA A 55 -18.20 4.37 11.51
N GLU A 56 -19.15 4.91 10.73
CA GLU A 56 -18.98 5.07 9.28
C GLU A 56 -17.84 6.03 8.92
N HIS A 57 -17.72 7.15 9.65
CA HIS A 57 -16.61 8.10 9.46
C HIS A 57 -15.26 7.49 9.83
N LEU A 58 -15.19 6.76 10.94
CA LEU A 58 -13.99 6.07 11.41
C LEU A 58 -13.59 4.93 10.47
N ALA A 59 -14.54 4.17 9.95
CA ALA A 59 -14.28 3.11 8.97
C ALA A 59 -13.67 3.67 7.67
N VAL A 60 -14.21 4.77 7.15
CA VAL A 60 -13.65 5.44 5.97
C VAL A 60 -12.28 6.06 6.27
N LYS A 61 -12.10 6.66 7.45
CA LYS A 61 -10.81 7.25 7.87
C LYS A 61 -9.72 6.18 7.99
N ALA A 62 -10.06 5.01 8.51
CA ALA A 62 -9.13 3.88 8.65
C ALA A 62 -8.64 3.34 7.30
N MET A 63 -9.49 3.37 6.26
CA MET A 63 -9.10 2.97 4.90
C MET A 63 -8.13 3.96 4.22
N GLY A 64 -7.94 5.15 4.80
CA GLY A 64 -6.98 6.13 4.30
C GLY A 64 -7.41 6.79 2.98
N ASN A 65 -6.60 7.76 2.55
CA ASN A 65 -6.84 8.50 1.31
C ASN A 65 -6.46 7.61 0.13
N VAL A 66 -7.36 7.47 -0.86
CA VAL A 66 -7.12 6.72 -2.12
C VAL A 66 -6.08 7.40 -3.03
N LYS A 67 -5.37 8.41 -2.49
CA LYS A 67 -4.38 9.19 -3.22
C LYS A 67 -3.12 8.35 -3.37
N VAL A 68 -3.10 7.58 -4.46
CA VAL A 68 -1.94 7.20 -5.30
C VAL A 68 -0.60 7.37 -4.60
N THR A 69 -0.34 6.60 -3.54
CA THR A 69 0.90 6.75 -2.76
C THR A 69 2.11 6.26 -3.55
N ASN A 70 1.90 5.63 -4.71
CA ASN A 70 2.95 4.90 -5.41
C ASN A 70 3.54 5.61 -6.65
N SER A 71 2.88 6.60 -7.26
CA SER A 71 3.41 7.21 -8.49
C SER A 71 4.36 8.38 -8.25
N GLU A 72 4.10 9.21 -7.23
CA GLU A 72 4.95 10.39 -6.96
C GLU A 72 6.24 10.03 -6.22
N LEU A 73 6.21 9.05 -5.31
CA LEU A 73 7.39 8.61 -4.56
C LEU A 73 8.35 7.79 -5.43
N LEU A 74 7.88 6.76 -6.13
CA LEU A 74 8.74 5.97 -7.04
C LEU A 74 9.20 6.79 -8.24
N GLY A 75 8.31 7.61 -8.81
CA GLY A 75 8.63 8.46 -9.95
C GLY A 75 9.79 9.39 -9.66
N HIS A 76 9.81 10.05 -8.51
CA HIS A 76 10.85 11.00 -8.14
C HIS A 76 12.18 10.34 -7.73
N PHE A 77 12.12 9.22 -6.99
CA PHE A 77 13.34 8.50 -6.59
C PHE A 77 14.08 7.88 -7.78
N PHE A 78 13.38 7.34 -8.79
CA PHE A 78 14.03 6.76 -9.97
C PHE A 78 14.47 7.78 -11.04
N THR A 79 13.96 9.01 -11.03
CA THR A 79 14.35 10.07 -11.99
C THR A 79 15.45 11.00 -11.48
N THR A 80 15.78 10.98 -10.19
CA THR A 80 16.81 11.86 -9.62
C THR A 80 18.19 11.20 -9.71
N PRO A 81 19.27 11.92 -10.09
CA PRO A 81 20.64 11.37 -10.12
C PRO A 81 21.11 10.80 -8.77
N LEU A 82 20.56 11.29 -7.65
CA LEU A 82 20.78 10.70 -6.33
C LEU A 82 20.22 9.28 -6.19
N GLY A 83 19.07 8.98 -6.78
CA GLY A 83 18.48 7.64 -6.73
C GLY A 83 19.33 6.61 -7.45
N TRP A 84 19.88 6.99 -8.62
CA TRP A 84 20.87 6.19 -9.33
C TRP A 84 22.17 6.03 -8.53
N GLY A 85 22.61 7.07 -7.81
CA GLY A 85 23.77 7.00 -6.92
C GLY A 85 23.59 5.96 -5.80
N VAL A 86 22.43 5.95 -5.14
CA VAL A 86 22.11 4.97 -4.09
C VAL A 86 22.00 3.55 -4.67
N LEU A 87 21.36 3.39 -5.83
CA LEU A 87 21.28 2.10 -6.50
C LEU A 87 22.67 1.57 -6.90
N ALA A 88 23.52 2.42 -7.46
CA ALA A 88 24.90 2.07 -7.81
C ALA A 88 25.71 1.70 -6.56
N ALA A 89 25.56 2.45 -5.46
CA ALA A 89 26.20 2.15 -4.19
C ALA A 89 25.72 0.81 -3.59
N LEU A 90 24.43 0.49 -3.70
CA LEU A 90 23.87 -0.79 -3.25
C LEU A 90 24.36 -1.97 -4.11
N VAL A 91 24.44 -1.80 -5.43
CA VAL A 91 24.96 -2.83 -6.35
C VAL A 91 26.46 -3.06 -6.13
N LEU A 92 27.25 -1.99 -6.00
CA LEU A 92 28.69 -2.07 -5.77
C LEU A 92 29.00 -2.58 -4.36
N GLY A 93 28.29 -2.12 -3.35
CA GLY A 93 28.44 -2.57 -1.96
C GLY A 93 27.99 -4.01 -1.76
N GLY A 94 26.83 -4.39 -2.29
CA GLY A 94 26.30 -5.76 -2.22
C GLY A 94 27.11 -6.75 -3.05
N GLY A 95 27.50 -6.37 -4.28
CA GLY A 95 28.37 -7.17 -5.13
C GLY A 95 29.77 -7.36 -4.53
N GLY A 96 30.36 -6.28 -4.00
CA GLY A 96 31.67 -6.33 -3.33
C GLY A 96 31.65 -7.17 -2.05
N PHE A 97 30.58 -7.09 -1.25
CA PHE A 97 30.43 -7.89 -0.03
C PHE A 97 30.26 -9.39 -0.31
N LEU A 98 29.49 -9.75 -1.34
CA LEU A 98 29.36 -11.14 -1.79
C LEU A 98 30.69 -11.67 -2.34
N LEU A 99 31.40 -10.87 -3.14
CA LEU A 99 32.71 -11.24 -3.69
C LEU A 99 33.76 -11.44 -2.57
N TRP A 100 33.78 -10.57 -1.56
CA TRP A 100 34.70 -10.67 -0.42
C TRP A 100 34.44 -11.92 0.44
N ARG A 101 33.19 -12.37 0.51
CA ARG A 101 32.83 -13.62 1.18
C ARG A 101 33.26 -14.87 0.38
N THR A 102 33.36 -14.77 -0.95
CA THR A 102 33.66 -15.93 -1.82
C THR A 102 35.11 -16.00 -2.32
N VAL A 103 35.90 -14.93 -2.20
CA VAL A 103 37.31 -14.93 -2.64
C VAL A 103 38.21 -15.28 -1.46
N PRO A 104 38.82 -16.48 -1.41
CA PRO A 104 39.92 -16.72 -0.48
C PRO A 104 41.10 -15.86 -0.93
N LEU A 105 41.52 -14.91 -0.09
CA LEU A 105 42.75 -14.14 -0.29
C LEU A 105 43.91 -15.12 -0.52
N PRO A 106 44.61 -15.11 -1.68
CA PRO A 106 45.83 -15.87 -1.83
C PRO A 106 46.86 -15.25 -0.89
N LEU A 107 47.32 -16.06 0.06
CA LEU A 107 48.35 -15.72 1.03
C LEU A 107 49.53 -15.00 0.36
N LEU A 108 49.74 -13.73 0.74
CA LEU A 108 51.02 -13.03 0.66
C LEU A 108 52.04 -13.77 1.52
N GLY A 109 52.57 -14.87 1.01
CA GLY A 109 53.53 -15.68 1.74
C GLY A 109 54.00 -16.85 0.90
N GLN A 110 54.85 -16.58 -0.08
CA GLN A 110 55.94 -17.44 -0.58
C GLN A 110 56.70 -16.69 -1.68
N LEU A 111 57.57 -15.76 -1.28
CA LEU A 111 58.78 -15.44 -2.04
C LEU A 111 59.92 -15.48 -1.05
N ARG A 112 60.52 -16.67 -1.06
CA ARG A 112 61.86 -16.98 -0.60
C ARG A 112 62.86 -16.34 -1.56
#